data_AF-A0A1V6IK20-F1
#
_entry.id   AF-A0A1V6IK20-F1
#
_cell.length_a   1.000
_cell.length_b   1.000
_cell.length_c   1.000
_cell.angle_alpha   90.00
_cell.angle_beta   90.00
_cell.angle_gamma   90.00
#
_symmetry.space_group_name_H-M   'P 1'
#
loop_
_entity.id
_entity.type
_entity.pdbx_description
1 polymer ?
#
loop_
_entity_poly.entity_id
_entity_poly.type
_entity_poly.pdbx_seq_one_letter_code
_entity_poly.pdbx_strand_id
1 'polypeptide(L)'
;MNLIDVRLTQNNPHECGKAVLRMLLAITHRDKRYLTLPLSGNFDNFLSITKKAKEYGVELLGYKLDSIEEVKNVKVPFIMHLSKDDTNHFVLAEFKKGKLSIADPSGEFYVLSLKNIKKYFISNILVVNCVEKVENPPLVKFKQRYGALIFHSLFLIFLLIGFAFLGHASLDLISYVSFTLAAILKIIEQQVIMKNLQKFDDLYIAPRLVNIKDNFKYKFKVLQEAKTVVFSRPLQLFSAISSTLLITIILVLNNYYFVIISVLLMIVALIEVKRGIKGSAKTFELEVKLSSLAKENNEKRMQLYKEIINDSTHIAAWRVYRSIIIHFSLGVLIFVLMYFTAVYSLNFLIFYFFGFSYYLYELKKLFSLALNTHHYYSAINAINDIPVN
;
A
#
# COMPACT_ATOMS: atom_id res chain seq x y z
N MET A 1 -14.01 12.63 -0.63
CA MET A 1 -13.12 11.46 -0.51
C MET A 1 -13.63 10.40 -1.45
N ASN A 2 -12.78 9.71 -2.21
CA ASN A 2 -13.20 8.66 -3.13
C ASN A 2 -13.09 7.28 -2.47
N LEU A 3 -13.80 6.28 -3.01
CA LEU A 3 -13.78 4.91 -2.49
C LEU A 3 -12.36 4.29 -2.46
N ILE A 4 -11.51 4.65 -3.43
CA ILE A 4 -10.12 4.19 -3.48
C ILE A 4 -9.24 4.74 -2.34
N ASP A 5 -9.63 5.87 -1.73
CA ASP A 5 -8.86 6.54 -0.69
C ASP A 5 -9.11 5.97 0.71
N VAL A 6 -10.20 5.21 0.88
CA VAL A 6 -10.64 4.63 2.17
C VAL A 6 -10.38 3.14 2.30
N ARG A 7 -9.71 2.53 1.33
CA ARG A 7 -9.43 1.09 1.33
C ARG A 7 -8.74 0.66 2.62
N LEU A 8 -9.12 -0.51 3.10
CA LEU A 8 -8.58 -1.08 4.33
C LEU A 8 -8.52 -2.60 4.20
N THR A 9 -7.39 -3.19 4.57
CA THR A 9 -7.24 -4.64 4.63
C THR A 9 -7.76 -5.15 5.98
N GLN A 10 -8.41 -6.30 5.96
CA GLN A 10 -8.79 -7.05 7.14
C GLN A 10 -7.59 -7.86 7.65
N ASN A 11 -7.39 -7.88 8.96
CA ASN A 11 -6.32 -8.67 9.55
C ASN A 11 -6.71 -10.15 9.65
N ASN A 12 -8.01 -10.45 9.75
CA ASN A 12 -8.59 -11.79 9.87
C ASN A 12 -9.80 -11.93 8.91
N PRO A 13 -9.99 -13.08 8.23
CA PRO A 13 -11.16 -13.37 7.40
C PRO A 13 -12.53 -13.10 8.05
N HIS A 14 -12.65 -13.25 9.37
CA HIS A 14 -13.90 -13.02 10.10
C HIS A 14 -14.14 -11.55 10.48
N GLU A 15 -13.25 -10.63 10.11
CA GLU A 15 -13.33 -9.21 10.49
C GLU A 15 -13.68 -8.28 9.31
N CYS A 16 -14.21 -8.83 8.21
CA CYS A 16 -14.60 -8.06 7.02
C CYS A 16 -15.56 -6.92 7.38
N GLY A 17 -16.56 -7.16 8.25
CA GLY A 17 -17.52 -6.14 8.67
C GLY A 17 -16.90 -4.98 9.45
N LYS A 18 -15.86 -5.22 10.27
CA LYS A 18 -15.11 -4.13 10.95
C LYS A 18 -14.42 -3.25 9.93
N ALA A 19 -13.73 -3.85 8.97
CA ALA A 19 -13.03 -3.13 7.93
C ALA A 19 -14.01 -2.31 7.10
N VAL A 20 -15.10 -2.91 6.61
CA VAL A 20 -16.13 -2.20 5.84
C VAL A 20 -16.76 -1.06 6.62
N LEU A 21 -17.09 -1.25 7.90
CA LEU A 21 -17.65 -0.18 8.72
C LEU A 21 -16.69 1.00 8.87
N ARG A 22 -15.39 0.74 9.11
CA ARG A 22 -14.35 1.78 9.14
C ARG A 22 -14.26 2.54 7.81
N MET A 23 -14.27 1.80 6.69
CA MET A 23 -14.24 2.40 5.35
C MET A 23 -15.49 3.27 5.09
N LEU A 24 -16.67 2.78 5.47
CA LEU A 24 -17.94 3.46 5.34
C LEU A 24 -17.96 4.76 6.16
N LEU A 25 -17.62 4.69 7.44
CA LEU A 25 -17.57 5.87 8.32
C LEU A 25 -16.57 6.91 7.81
N ALA A 26 -15.42 6.46 7.32
CA ALA A 26 -14.41 7.37 6.76
C ALA A 26 -14.90 8.10 5.51
N ILE A 27 -15.66 7.44 4.64
CA ILE A 27 -16.19 8.06 3.42
C ILE A 27 -17.39 8.96 3.70
N THR A 28 -18.30 8.58 4.61
CA THR A 28 -19.49 9.35 4.96
C THR A 28 -19.13 10.64 5.70
N HIS A 29 -18.26 10.55 6.70
CA HIS A 29 -17.77 11.71 7.46
C HIS A 29 -16.63 12.47 6.76
N ARG A 30 -16.12 11.93 5.64
CA ARG A 30 -14.96 12.46 4.89
C ARG A 30 -13.70 12.62 5.75
N ASP A 31 -13.49 11.70 6.69
CA ASP A 31 -12.41 11.76 7.66
C ASP A 31 -11.66 10.42 7.79
N LYS A 32 -10.35 10.43 7.52
CA LYS A 32 -9.51 9.23 7.57
C LYS A 32 -9.30 8.69 8.98
N ARG A 33 -9.60 9.46 10.04
CA ARG A 33 -9.46 9.00 11.44
C ARG A 33 -10.33 7.78 11.73
N TYR A 34 -11.47 7.65 11.06
CA TYR A 34 -12.34 6.49 11.17
C TYR A 34 -11.70 5.19 10.63
N LEU A 35 -10.68 5.27 9.77
CA LEU A 35 -9.95 4.08 9.30
C LEU A 35 -9.16 3.38 10.41
N THR A 36 -8.85 4.09 11.49
CA THR A 36 -8.11 3.58 12.66
C THR A 36 -8.97 3.47 13.92
N LEU A 37 -10.29 3.58 13.76
CA LEU A 37 -11.25 3.55 14.88
C LEU A 37 -11.22 2.16 15.56
N PRO A 38 -10.90 2.04 16.86
CA PRO A 38 -10.95 0.76 17.55
C PRO A 38 -12.40 0.28 17.63
N LEU A 39 -12.66 -0.94 17.15
CA LEU A 39 -13.99 -1.55 17.14
C LEU A 39 -13.96 -2.87 17.93
N SER A 40 -14.65 -2.89 19.07
CA SER A 40 -14.90 -4.09 19.85
C SER A 40 -16.17 -4.81 19.35
N GLY A 41 -16.16 -6.14 19.42
CA GLY A 41 -17.28 -6.99 19.02
C GLY A 41 -17.14 -7.68 17.67
N ASN A 42 -18.13 -8.50 17.32
CA ASN A 42 -18.20 -9.24 16.06
C ASN A 42 -19.20 -8.54 15.11
N PHE A 43 -18.81 -8.42 13.83
CA PHE A 43 -19.53 -7.67 12.80
C PHE A 43 -19.80 -8.57 11.59
N ASP A 44 -20.28 -9.77 11.85
CA ASP A 44 -20.57 -10.81 10.86
C ASP A 44 -21.96 -10.66 10.19
N ASN A 45 -22.76 -9.69 10.64
CA ASN A 45 -24.10 -9.46 10.13
C ASN A 45 -24.45 -7.97 10.05
N PHE A 46 -25.44 -7.68 9.20
CA PHE A 46 -25.92 -6.31 8.95
C PHE A 46 -26.52 -5.61 10.16
N LEU A 47 -27.12 -6.34 11.09
CA LEU A 47 -27.70 -5.76 12.30
C LEU A 47 -26.60 -5.18 13.20
N SER A 48 -25.53 -5.94 13.44
CA SER A 48 -24.37 -5.48 14.21
C SER A 48 -23.71 -4.26 13.58
N ILE A 49 -23.55 -4.26 12.25
CA ILE A 49 -22.99 -3.12 11.50
C ILE A 49 -23.88 -1.89 11.65
N THR A 50 -25.19 -2.03 11.48
CA THR A 50 -26.16 -0.92 11.56
C THR A 50 -26.20 -0.32 12.96
N LYS A 51 -26.26 -1.16 14.00
CA LYS A 51 -26.27 -0.70 15.40
C LYS A 51 -25.03 0.12 15.71
N LYS A 52 -23.86 -0.36 15.30
CA LYS A 52 -22.59 0.33 15.58
C LYS A 52 -22.41 1.59 14.72
N ALA A 53 -22.86 1.58 13.47
CA ALA A 53 -22.84 2.76 12.61
C ALA A 53 -23.66 3.92 13.23
N LYS A 54 -24.80 3.60 13.85
CA LYS A 54 -25.66 4.58 14.53
C LYS A 54 -24.96 5.26 15.72
N GLU A 55 -24.14 4.52 16.48
CA GLU A 55 -23.31 5.11 17.56
C GLU A 55 -22.33 6.18 17.04
N TYR A 56 -21.95 6.11 15.77
CA TYR A 56 -21.11 7.09 15.08
C TYR A 56 -21.91 7.97 14.11
N GLY A 57 -23.20 8.18 14.39
CA GLY A 57 -24.05 9.13 13.67
C GLY A 57 -24.37 8.73 12.23
N VAL A 58 -24.30 7.45 11.86
CA VAL A 58 -24.67 6.98 10.52
C VAL A 58 -25.83 6.00 10.61
N GLU A 59 -26.98 6.39 10.06
CA GLU A 59 -28.13 5.50 9.95
C GLU A 59 -28.07 4.71 8.64
N LEU A 60 -28.18 3.38 8.77
CA LEU A 60 -28.17 2.45 7.65
C LEU A 60 -29.53 1.77 7.50
N LEU A 61 -30.00 1.67 6.27
CA LEU A 61 -31.21 0.94 5.91
C LEU A 61 -30.84 -0.29 5.07
N GLY A 62 -31.39 -1.44 5.46
CA GLY A 62 -31.24 -2.68 4.71
C GLY A 62 -32.23 -2.77 3.56
N TYR A 63 -31.72 -3.04 2.36
CA TYR A 63 -32.54 -3.31 1.19
C TYR A 63 -32.19 -4.68 0.62
N LYS A 64 -33.21 -5.37 0.12
CA LYS A 64 -33.05 -6.56 -0.73
C LYS A 64 -33.40 -6.15 -2.15
N LEU A 65 -32.42 -6.23 -3.05
CA LEU A 65 -32.58 -5.94 -4.47
C LEU A 65 -33.00 -7.20 -5.22
N ASP A 66 -33.92 -7.07 -6.16
CA ASP A 66 -34.35 -8.19 -7.00
C ASP A 66 -33.29 -8.51 -8.07
N SER A 67 -32.54 -7.49 -8.49
CA SER A 67 -31.51 -7.59 -9.52
C SER A 67 -30.26 -6.76 -9.18
N ILE A 68 -29.09 -7.19 -9.67
CA ILE A 68 -27.85 -6.40 -9.54
C ILE A 68 -27.95 -5.08 -10.30
N GLU A 69 -28.83 -5.00 -11.30
CA GLU A 69 -29.06 -3.82 -12.12
C GLU A 69 -29.67 -2.65 -11.33
N GLU A 70 -30.39 -2.92 -10.23
CA GLU A 70 -30.97 -1.90 -9.35
C GLU A 70 -29.92 -1.08 -8.59
N VAL A 71 -28.68 -1.58 -8.43
CA VAL A 71 -27.59 -0.82 -7.78
C VAL A 71 -27.29 0.50 -8.48
N LYS A 72 -27.72 0.66 -9.74
CA LYS A 72 -27.64 1.92 -10.49
C LYS A 72 -28.40 3.06 -9.83
N ASN A 73 -29.49 2.75 -9.13
CA ASN A 73 -30.39 3.71 -8.51
C ASN A 73 -30.17 3.85 -6.99
N VAL A 74 -29.26 3.04 -6.43
CA VAL A 74 -28.96 3.05 -5.00
C VAL A 74 -28.09 4.27 -4.65
N LYS A 75 -28.43 4.93 -3.54
CA LYS A 75 -27.61 6.03 -3.00
C LYS A 75 -26.23 5.51 -2.59
N VAL A 76 -25.19 6.16 -3.09
CA VAL A 76 -23.79 5.81 -2.82
C VAL A 76 -23.23 6.61 -1.63
N PRO A 77 -22.25 6.06 -0.87
CA PRO A 77 -21.76 4.68 -0.91
C PRO A 77 -22.68 3.70 -0.15
N PHE A 78 -22.57 2.41 -0.46
CA PHE A 78 -23.36 1.35 0.18
C PHE A 78 -22.51 0.12 0.49
N ILE A 79 -22.92 -0.65 1.50
CA ILE A 79 -22.31 -1.96 1.80
C ILE A 79 -23.07 -3.01 1.01
N MET A 80 -22.33 -3.85 0.30
CA MET A 80 -22.88 -4.95 -0.49
C MET A 80 -22.48 -6.28 0.12
N HIS A 81 -23.42 -7.21 0.16
CA HIS A 81 -23.17 -8.58 0.56
C HIS A 81 -22.87 -9.45 -0.66
N LEU A 82 -21.69 -10.07 -0.65
CA LEU A 82 -21.23 -10.98 -1.69
C LEU A 82 -21.08 -12.40 -1.14
N SER A 83 -21.41 -13.38 -1.98
CA SER A 83 -21.09 -14.79 -1.76
C SER A 83 -19.74 -15.04 -2.42
N LYS A 84 -18.68 -14.98 -1.62
CA LYS A 84 -17.42 -15.65 -1.93
C LYS A 84 -17.49 -16.99 -1.21
N ASP A 85 -17.76 -18.06 -1.96
CA ASP A 85 -17.76 -19.45 -1.48
C ASP A 85 -18.64 -19.73 -0.25
N ASP A 86 -19.93 -19.38 -0.26
CA ASP A 86 -20.86 -19.59 0.88
C ASP A 86 -20.41 -18.96 2.20
N THR A 87 -19.42 -18.05 2.15
CA THR A 87 -19.06 -17.20 3.29
C THR A 87 -19.59 -15.80 3.05
N ASN A 88 -20.22 -15.25 4.08
CA ASN A 88 -20.77 -13.91 4.05
C ASN A 88 -19.62 -12.90 3.96
N HIS A 89 -19.44 -12.28 2.79
CA HIS A 89 -18.39 -11.29 2.59
C HIS A 89 -18.99 -9.90 2.35
N PHE A 90 -18.61 -8.95 3.20
CA PHE A 90 -19.05 -7.57 3.05
C PHE A 90 -18.02 -6.76 2.29
N VAL A 91 -18.48 -5.95 1.34
CA VAL A 91 -17.63 -5.01 0.61
C VAL A 91 -18.27 -3.63 0.58
N LEU A 92 -17.45 -2.59 0.50
CA LEU A 92 -17.94 -1.22 0.29
C LEU A 92 -17.97 -0.93 -1.20
N ALA A 93 -19.12 -0.49 -1.72
CA ALA A 93 -19.32 -0.32 -3.15
C ALA A 93 -19.88 1.05 -3.51
N GLU A 94 -19.59 1.46 -4.75
CA GLU A 94 -20.09 2.68 -5.36
C GLU A 94 -20.32 2.46 -6.86
N PHE A 95 -21.54 2.71 -7.33
CA PHE A 95 -21.84 2.69 -8.76
C PHE A 95 -21.70 4.09 -9.35
N LYS A 96 -20.72 4.28 -10.25
CA LYS A 96 -20.47 5.56 -10.94
C LYS A 96 -20.03 5.31 -12.38
N LYS A 97 -20.51 6.16 -13.30
CA LYS A 97 -20.11 6.14 -14.73
C LYS A 97 -20.25 4.76 -15.38
N GLY A 98 -21.33 4.04 -15.09
CA GLY A 98 -21.62 2.72 -15.68
C GLY A 98 -20.78 1.57 -15.13
N LYS A 99 -19.95 1.79 -14.10
CA LYS A 99 -19.10 0.75 -13.49
C LYS A 99 -19.29 0.70 -11.97
N LEU A 100 -19.13 -0.50 -11.42
CA LEU A 100 -19.18 -0.73 -9.99
C LEU A 100 -17.75 -0.70 -9.45
N SER A 101 -17.45 0.29 -8.60
CA SER A 101 -16.21 0.35 -7.83
C SER A 101 -16.41 -0.38 -6.51
N ILE A 102 -15.50 -1.26 -6.14
CA ILE A 102 -15.56 -2.09 -4.94
C ILE A 102 -14.25 -1.91 -4.17
N ALA A 103 -14.34 -1.48 -2.92
CA ALA A 103 -13.26 -1.60 -1.94
C ALA A 103 -13.48 -2.88 -1.14
N ASP A 104 -12.65 -3.88 -1.41
CA ASP A 104 -12.72 -5.19 -0.79
C ASP A 104 -11.84 -5.21 0.47
N PRO A 105 -12.35 -5.61 1.65
CA PRO A 105 -11.55 -5.83 2.86
C PRO A 105 -10.37 -6.78 2.69
N SER A 106 -10.28 -7.58 1.62
CA SER A 106 -9.03 -8.29 1.26
C SER A 106 -7.84 -7.34 0.98
N GLY A 107 -8.07 -6.03 0.88
CA GLY A 107 -7.04 -5.01 0.59
C GLY A 107 -7.05 -4.51 -0.86
N GLU A 108 -7.92 -5.07 -1.69
CA GLU A 108 -7.95 -4.81 -3.13
C GLU A 108 -9.03 -3.79 -3.51
N PHE A 109 -8.84 -3.18 -4.68
CA PHE A 109 -9.81 -2.26 -5.27
C PHE A 109 -10.17 -2.67 -6.67
N TYR A 110 -11.45 -2.98 -6.88
CA TYR A 110 -11.94 -3.48 -8.14
C TYR A 110 -12.82 -2.45 -8.83
N VAL A 111 -12.69 -2.36 -10.16
CA VAL A 111 -13.62 -1.61 -11.00
C VAL A 111 -14.21 -2.59 -12.00
N LEU A 112 -15.42 -3.07 -11.70
CA LEU A 112 -16.06 -4.17 -12.42
C LEU A 112 -17.30 -3.71 -13.18
N SER A 113 -17.63 -4.44 -14.24
CA SER A 113 -18.95 -4.36 -14.87
C SER A 113 -19.97 -5.14 -14.01
N LEU A 114 -21.25 -4.77 -14.11
CA LEU A 114 -22.33 -5.48 -13.40
C LEU A 114 -22.41 -6.96 -13.80
N LYS A 115 -22.08 -7.29 -15.05
CA LYS A 115 -22.03 -8.67 -15.55
C LYS A 115 -21.05 -9.54 -14.74
N ASN A 116 -19.90 -9.00 -14.37
CA ASN A 116 -18.85 -9.75 -13.69
C ASN A 116 -19.19 -10.01 -12.21
N ILE A 117 -19.93 -9.11 -11.56
CA ILE A 117 -20.30 -9.27 -10.14
C ILE A 117 -21.60 -10.05 -9.94
N LYS A 118 -22.47 -10.13 -10.97
CA LYS A 118 -23.80 -10.73 -10.90
C LYS A 118 -23.80 -12.13 -10.29
N LYS A 119 -22.80 -12.96 -10.61
CA LYS A 119 -22.65 -14.32 -10.09
C LYS A 119 -22.46 -14.39 -8.56
N TYR A 120 -21.93 -13.33 -7.96
CA TYR A 120 -21.51 -13.30 -6.55
C TYR A 120 -22.45 -12.48 -5.66
N PHE A 121 -23.46 -11.82 -6.22
CA PHE A 121 -24.29 -10.88 -5.47
C PHE A 121 -25.40 -11.61 -4.69
N ILE A 122 -25.52 -11.35 -3.37
CA ILE A 122 -26.53 -11.98 -2.48
C ILE A 122 -27.81 -11.11 -2.36
N SER A 123 -28.11 -10.21 -3.29
CA SER A 123 -29.29 -9.31 -3.26
C SER A 123 -29.34 -8.30 -2.10
N ASN A 124 -28.68 -8.54 -0.96
CA ASN A 124 -28.79 -7.73 0.24
C ASN A 124 -27.72 -6.62 0.29
N ILE A 125 -28.15 -5.40 0.62
CA ILE A 125 -27.27 -4.23 0.77
C ILE A 125 -27.65 -3.39 1.99
N LEU A 126 -26.70 -2.60 2.51
CA LEU A 126 -26.96 -1.52 3.46
C LEU A 126 -26.66 -0.17 2.81
N VAL A 127 -27.62 0.74 2.89
CA VAL A 127 -27.57 2.07 2.26
C VAL A 127 -27.59 3.15 3.33
N VAL A 128 -26.78 4.19 3.13
CA VAL A 128 -26.71 5.34 4.03
C VAL A 128 -27.96 6.20 3.90
N ASN A 129 -28.79 6.21 4.94
CA ASN A 129 -29.98 7.04 5.01
C ASN A 129 -29.61 8.48 5.41
N CYS A 130 -29.22 8.66 6.67
CA CYS A 130 -28.82 9.94 7.24
C CYS A 130 -27.41 9.86 7.87
N VAL A 131 -26.76 11.02 7.94
CA VAL A 131 -25.46 11.19 8.60
C VAL A 131 -25.59 12.39 9.54
N GLU A 132 -25.55 12.12 10.83
CA GLU A 132 -25.50 13.11 11.89
C GLU A 132 -24.06 13.53 12.14
N LYS A 133 -23.89 14.79 12.55
CA LYS A 133 -22.57 15.30 12.89
C LYS A 133 -22.22 14.85 14.31
N VAL A 134 -21.34 13.88 14.41
CA VAL A 134 -20.73 13.42 15.67
C VAL A 134 -19.35 14.01 15.87
N GLU A 135 -18.87 13.98 17.11
CA GLU A 135 -17.49 14.30 17.42
C GLU A 135 -16.54 13.33 16.73
N ASN A 136 -15.43 13.86 16.23
CA ASN A 136 -14.48 13.05 15.48
C ASN A 136 -13.70 12.11 16.41
N PRO A 137 -13.39 10.89 15.95
CA PRO A 137 -12.63 9.96 16.77
C PRO A 137 -11.20 10.47 17.04
N PRO A 138 -10.60 10.06 18.17
CA PRO A 138 -9.24 10.46 18.52
C PRO A 138 -8.23 9.93 17.51
N LEU A 139 -7.17 10.72 17.28
CA LEU A 139 -6.05 10.31 16.42
C LEU A 139 -5.19 9.28 17.15
N VAL A 140 -5.08 8.09 16.57
CA VAL A 140 -4.08 7.11 17.02
C VAL A 140 -2.71 7.60 16.53
N LYS A 141 -1.84 7.94 17.48
CA LYS A 141 -0.47 8.37 17.19
C LYS A 141 0.53 7.49 17.93
N PHE A 142 1.52 7.01 17.20
CA PHE A 142 2.70 6.38 17.77
C PHE A 142 3.81 7.42 17.91
N LYS A 143 4.49 7.45 19.06
CA LYS A 143 5.60 8.36 19.34
C LYS A 143 6.80 7.93 18.50
N GLN A 144 6.97 8.59 17.36
CA GLN A 144 8.08 8.37 16.46
C GLN A 144 9.33 9.10 16.95
N ARG A 145 10.49 8.45 16.82
CA ARG A 145 11.80 9.03 17.18
C ARG A 145 12.59 9.27 15.89
N TYR A 146 12.69 10.53 15.51
CA TYR A 146 13.28 10.95 14.23
C TYR A 146 14.82 11.08 14.24
N GLY A 147 15.50 10.64 15.30
CA GLY A 147 16.96 10.75 15.40
C GLY A 147 17.71 10.10 14.23
N ALA A 148 17.18 9.00 13.68
CA ALA A 148 17.75 8.34 12.50
C ALA A 148 17.72 9.24 11.24
N LEU A 149 16.74 10.15 11.12
CA LEU A 149 16.63 11.03 9.97
C LEU A 149 17.79 12.05 9.90
N ILE A 150 18.30 12.46 11.06
CA ILE A 150 19.45 13.36 11.15
C ILE A 150 20.70 12.67 10.60
N PHE A 151 20.99 11.46 11.06
CA PHE A 151 22.12 10.66 10.56
C PHE A 151 21.98 10.32 9.07
N HIS A 152 20.76 10.03 8.61
CA HIS A 152 20.49 9.84 7.19
C HIS A 152 20.79 11.10 6.37
N SER A 153 20.38 12.27 6.85
CA SER A 153 20.63 13.55 6.17
C SER A 153 22.12 13.85 6.09
N LEU A 154 22.86 13.65 7.20
CA LEU A 154 24.31 13.80 7.24
C LEU A 154 24.99 12.82 6.27
N PHE A 155 24.56 11.55 6.23
CA PHE A 155 25.03 10.55 5.28
C PHE A 155 24.93 11.06 3.83
N LEU A 156 23.77 11.63 3.45
CA LEU A 156 23.56 12.16 2.10
C LEU A 156 24.45 13.39 1.81
N ILE A 157 24.64 14.28 2.78
CA ILE A 157 25.50 15.46 2.63
C ILE A 157 26.95 15.04 2.38
N PHE A 158 27.49 14.11 3.19
CA PHE A 158 28.86 13.63 2.99
C PHE A 158 29.01 12.86 1.68
N LEU A 159 27.98 12.15 1.25
CA LEU A 159 27.98 11.50 -0.06
C LEU A 159 27.97 12.52 -1.21
N LEU A 160 27.23 13.63 -1.09
CA LEU A 160 27.28 14.76 -2.06
C LEU A 160 28.66 15.39 -2.13
N ILE A 161 29.26 15.72 -0.97
CA ILE A 161 30.61 16.27 -0.90
C ILE A 161 31.61 15.29 -1.52
N GLY A 162 31.45 14.00 -1.24
CA GLY A 162 32.24 12.92 -1.82
C GLY A 162 32.25 12.97 -3.35
N PHE A 163 31.06 13.06 -3.97
CA PHE A 163 30.94 13.15 -5.42
C PHE A 163 31.39 14.50 -5.99
N ALA A 164 31.18 15.61 -5.28
CA ALA A 164 31.50 16.94 -5.78
C ALA A 164 33.02 17.14 -5.98
N PHE A 165 33.85 16.51 -5.16
CA PHE A 165 35.31 16.62 -5.25
C PHE A 165 35.99 15.45 -5.98
N LEU A 166 35.23 14.45 -6.43
CA LEU A 166 35.78 13.24 -7.01
C LEU A 166 36.38 13.51 -8.39
N GLY A 167 37.67 13.22 -8.56
CA GLY A 167 38.41 13.45 -9.80
C GLY A 167 39.13 14.80 -9.87
N HIS A 168 39.08 15.59 -8.79
CA HIS A 168 39.91 16.79 -8.65
C HIS A 168 41.22 16.40 -7.96
N ALA A 169 42.31 16.33 -8.73
CA ALA A 169 43.61 15.81 -8.28
C ALA A 169 44.16 16.39 -6.95
N SER A 170 43.84 17.65 -6.62
CA SER A 170 44.25 18.30 -5.37
C SER A 170 43.28 18.09 -4.19
N LEU A 171 42.05 17.65 -4.46
CA LEU A 171 40.95 17.55 -3.50
C LEU A 171 40.38 16.12 -3.36
N ASP A 172 40.91 15.14 -4.08
CA ASP A 172 40.45 13.75 -4.04
C ASP A 172 40.48 13.15 -2.62
N LEU A 173 41.41 13.59 -1.76
CA LEU A 173 41.43 13.17 -0.35
C LEU A 173 40.13 13.53 0.39
N ILE A 174 39.54 14.69 0.08
CA ILE A 174 38.26 15.13 0.64
C ILE A 174 37.15 14.15 0.24
N SER A 175 37.16 13.66 -1.01
CA SER A 175 36.19 12.68 -1.47
C SER A 175 36.28 11.37 -0.69
N TYR A 176 37.48 10.82 -0.54
CA TYR A 176 37.66 9.56 0.21
C TYR A 176 37.25 9.70 1.68
N VAL A 177 37.68 10.77 2.36
CA VAL A 177 37.28 11.05 3.74
C VAL A 177 35.76 11.19 3.86
N SER A 178 35.13 11.90 2.91
CA SER A 178 33.68 12.11 2.91
C SER A 178 32.92 10.79 2.70
N PHE A 179 33.36 9.92 1.79
CA PHE A 179 32.75 8.60 1.61
C PHE A 179 32.92 7.71 2.84
N THR A 180 34.08 7.75 3.51
CA THR A 180 34.29 7.01 4.77
C THR A 180 33.37 7.51 5.88
N LEU A 181 33.25 8.84 6.05
CA LEU A 181 32.34 9.44 7.02
C LEU A 181 30.87 9.10 6.71
N ALA A 182 30.48 9.11 5.42
CA ALA A 182 29.16 8.67 5.00
C ALA A 182 28.91 7.20 5.42
N ALA A 183 29.86 6.29 5.19
CA ALA A 183 29.74 4.89 5.60
C ALA A 183 29.58 4.74 7.13
N ILE A 184 30.39 5.47 7.92
CA ILE A 184 30.29 5.46 9.39
C ILE A 184 28.91 5.98 9.84
N LEU A 185 28.45 7.10 9.28
CA LEU A 185 27.14 7.67 9.57
C LEU A 185 26.01 6.69 9.24
N LYS A 186 26.16 5.92 8.15
CA LYS A 186 25.20 4.88 7.78
C LYS A 186 25.12 3.76 8.81
N ILE A 187 26.26 3.35 9.37
CA ILE A 187 26.31 2.36 10.46
C ILE A 187 25.62 2.92 11.72
N ILE A 188 25.92 4.16 12.10
CA ILE A 188 25.30 4.82 13.26
C ILE A 188 23.79 4.95 13.07
N GLU A 189 23.34 5.33 11.87
CA GLU A 189 21.91 5.38 11.50
C GLU A 189 21.23 4.04 11.80
N GLN A 190 21.81 2.91 11.36
CA GLN A 190 21.24 1.58 11.60
C GLN A 190 21.17 1.23 13.10
N GLN A 191 22.19 1.56 13.89
CA GLN A 191 22.17 1.35 15.33
C GLN A 191 21.06 2.15 16.01
N VAL A 192 20.86 3.42 15.61
CA VAL A 192 19.79 4.28 16.14
C VAL A 192 18.42 3.74 15.77
N ILE A 193 18.23 3.26 14.53
CA ILE A 193 16.99 2.60 14.09
C ILE A 193 16.70 1.38 14.97
N MET A 194 17.67 0.50 15.19
CA MET A 194 17.49 -0.71 16.01
C MET A 194 17.12 -0.38 17.46
N LYS A 195 17.80 0.61 18.06
CA LYS A 195 17.50 1.07 19.42
C LYS A 195 16.10 1.70 19.52
N ASN A 196 15.67 2.43 18.50
CA ASN A 196 14.32 3.00 18.46
C ASN A 196 13.25 1.92 18.27
N LEU A 197 13.55 0.85 17.54
CA LEU A 197 12.66 -0.30 17.37
C LEU A 197 12.43 -1.03 18.69
N GLN A 198 13.49 -1.29 19.46
CA GLN A 198 13.38 -1.90 20.80
C GLN A 198 12.48 -1.06 21.72
N LYS A 199 12.70 0.26 21.76
CA LYS A 199 11.83 1.16 22.55
C LYS A 199 10.39 1.22 22.06
N PHE A 200 10.16 1.03 20.76
CA PHE A 200 8.81 0.92 20.21
C PHE A 200 8.14 -0.38 20.71
N ASP A 201 8.89 -1.48 20.78
CA ASP A 201 8.38 -2.74 21.33
C ASP A 201 7.96 -2.59 22.78
N ASP A 202 8.83 -2.02 23.61
CA ASP A 202 8.57 -1.84 25.04
C ASP A 202 7.31 -0.99 25.30
N LEU A 203 7.10 0.06 24.48
CA LEU A 203 5.99 1.00 24.65
C LEU A 203 4.67 0.51 24.06
N TYR A 204 4.70 -0.18 22.92
CA TYR A 204 3.50 -0.48 22.14
C TYR A 204 3.18 -1.96 22.01
N ILE A 205 4.19 -2.83 21.96
CA ILE A 205 4.01 -4.25 21.68
C ILE A 205 3.93 -5.04 22.99
N ALA A 206 4.92 -4.89 23.87
CA ALA A 206 5.00 -5.65 25.12
C ALA A 206 3.74 -5.54 26.00
N PRO A 207 3.12 -4.36 26.23
CA PRO A 207 1.91 -4.26 27.06
C PRO A 207 0.71 -5.03 26.48
N ARG A 208 0.68 -5.24 25.17
CA ARG A 208 -0.42 -5.92 24.47
C ARG A 208 -0.25 -7.43 24.46
N LEU A 209 0.97 -7.94 24.55
CA LEU A 209 1.25 -9.38 24.54
C LEU A 209 0.58 -10.10 25.72
N VAL A 210 0.52 -9.45 26.88
CA VAL A 210 -0.11 -10.00 28.10
C VAL A 210 -1.61 -10.28 27.90
N ASN A 211 -2.26 -9.53 27.02
CA ASN A 211 -3.70 -9.62 26.78
C ASN A 211 -4.08 -10.62 25.67
N ILE A 212 -3.11 -11.28 25.04
CA ILE A 212 -3.36 -12.26 23.99
C ILE A 212 -3.61 -13.64 24.62
N LYS A 213 -4.89 -13.96 24.87
CA LYS A 213 -5.30 -15.26 25.42
C LYS A 213 -5.40 -16.36 24.35
N ASP A 214 -6.07 -16.08 23.24
CA ASP A 214 -6.33 -17.07 22.18
C ASP A 214 -5.54 -16.78 20.90
N ASN A 215 -5.16 -17.86 20.20
CA ASN A 215 -4.44 -17.82 18.93
C ASN A 215 -3.15 -17.00 18.98
N PHE A 216 -2.38 -17.17 20.07
CA PHE A 216 -1.16 -16.38 20.36
C PHE A 216 -0.20 -16.33 19.17
N LYS A 217 0.17 -17.49 18.61
CA LYS A 217 1.11 -17.57 17.48
C LYS A 217 0.67 -16.71 16.29
N TYR A 218 -0.61 -16.75 15.94
CA TYR A 218 -1.16 -16.00 14.83
C TYR A 218 -1.21 -14.50 15.15
N LYS A 219 -1.78 -14.12 16.29
CA LYS A 219 -1.88 -12.71 16.71
C LYS A 219 -0.50 -12.07 16.92
N PHE A 220 0.44 -12.81 17.46
CA PHE A 220 1.83 -12.39 17.61
C PHE A 220 2.48 -12.12 16.24
N LYS A 221 2.30 -13.03 15.26
CA LYS A 221 2.79 -12.83 13.90
C LYS A 221 2.20 -11.55 13.27
N VAL A 222 0.88 -11.39 13.33
CA VAL A 222 0.18 -10.19 12.82
C VAL A 222 0.69 -8.92 13.49
N LEU A 223 0.94 -8.96 14.81
CA LEU A 223 1.47 -7.84 15.58
C LEU A 223 2.91 -7.48 15.15
N GLN A 224 3.77 -8.48 14.91
CA GLN A 224 5.14 -8.25 14.43
C GLN A 224 5.16 -7.68 13.01
N GLU A 225 4.32 -8.21 12.10
CA GLU A 225 4.17 -7.66 10.75
C GLU A 225 3.67 -6.20 10.82
N ALA A 226 2.64 -5.93 11.63
CA ALA A 226 2.11 -4.58 11.83
C ALA A 226 3.15 -3.60 12.39
N LYS A 227 3.94 -4.03 13.37
CA LYS A 227 5.06 -3.26 13.93
C LYS A 227 6.03 -2.83 12.84
N THR A 228 6.45 -3.75 11.97
CA THR A 228 7.41 -3.42 10.90
C THR A 228 6.85 -2.33 9.99
N VAL A 229 5.57 -2.39 9.62
CA VAL A 229 4.91 -1.39 8.77
C VAL A 229 4.79 -0.04 9.48
N VAL A 230 4.28 -0.02 10.72
CA VAL A 230 4.02 1.23 11.45
C VAL A 230 5.30 1.97 11.79
N PHE A 231 6.35 1.24 12.20
CA PHE A 231 7.63 1.83 12.54
C PHE A 231 8.43 2.27 11.31
N SER A 232 8.51 1.42 10.27
CA SER A 232 9.39 1.68 9.13
C SER A 232 8.83 2.70 8.15
N ARG A 233 7.51 2.84 8.00
CA ARG A 233 6.89 3.71 7.00
C ARG A 233 7.42 5.15 6.97
N PRO A 234 7.48 5.91 8.08
CA PRO A 234 7.99 7.27 8.04
C PRO A 234 9.48 7.32 7.64
N LEU A 235 10.29 6.38 8.12
CA LEU A 235 11.71 6.28 7.78
C LEU A 235 11.91 5.95 6.30
N GLN A 236 11.15 5.00 5.77
CA GLN A 236 11.17 4.62 4.35
C GLN A 236 10.69 5.75 3.45
N LEU A 237 9.67 6.50 3.87
CA LEU A 237 9.18 7.65 3.11
C LEU A 237 10.22 8.76 3.05
N PHE A 238 10.81 9.12 4.19
CA PHE A 238 11.88 10.11 4.24
C PHE A 238 13.07 9.69 3.38
N SER A 239 13.56 8.45 3.56
CA SER A 239 14.68 7.92 2.80
C SER A 239 14.41 7.89 1.30
N ALA A 240 13.21 7.49 0.87
CA ALA A 240 12.86 7.49 -0.55
C ALA A 240 12.81 8.93 -1.12
N ILE A 241 12.24 9.89 -0.38
CA ILE A 241 12.21 11.30 -0.78
C ILE A 241 13.64 11.86 -0.88
N SER A 242 14.46 11.66 0.15
CA SER A 242 15.80 12.24 0.23
C SER A 242 16.75 11.60 -0.79
N SER A 243 16.68 10.28 -1.01
CA SER A 243 17.45 9.60 -2.06
C SER A 243 17.02 10.04 -3.47
N THR A 244 15.71 10.16 -3.72
CA THR A 244 15.19 10.65 -5.01
C THR A 244 15.67 12.09 -5.28
N LEU A 245 15.59 12.97 -4.28
CA LEU A 245 16.08 14.33 -4.38
C LEU A 245 17.59 14.38 -4.65
N LEU A 246 18.36 13.59 -3.90
CA LEU A 246 19.81 13.48 -4.07
C LEU A 246 20.19 13.05 -5.48
N ILE A 247 19.62 11.94 -5.97
CA ILE A 247 19.91 11.42 -7.31
C ILE A 247 19.54 12.46 -8.36
N THR A 248 18.40 13.14 -8.19
CA THR A 248 18.00 14.24 -9.07
C THR A 248 19.06 15.33 -9.09
N ILE A 249 19.54 15.80 -7.93
CA ILE A 249 20.58 16.84 -7.85
C ILE A 249 21.86 16.39 -8.56
N ILE A 250 22.35 15.17 -8.29
CA ILE A 250 23.56 14.63 -8.92
C ILE A 250 23.41 14.59 -10.45
N LEU A 251 22.25 14.13 -10.94
CA LEU A 251 21.99 14.07 -12.38
C LEU A 251 21.91 15.47 -13.00
N VAL A 252 21.18 16.41 -12.40
CA VAL A 252 21.05 17.78 -12.93
C VAL A 252 22.39 18.51 -12.98
N LEU A 253 23.22 18.35 -11.95
CA LEU A 253 24.56 18.95 -11.93
C LEU A 253 25.47 18.41 -13.05
N ASN A 254 25.25 17.16 -13.49
CA ASN A 254 26.02 16.59 -14.58
C ASN A 254 25.52 17.06 -15.95
N ASN A 255 24.20 16.99 -16.19
CA ASN A 255 23.60 17.46 -17.43
C ASN A 255 22.11 17.79 -17.25
N TYR A 256 21.68 18.99 -17.66
CA TYR A 256 20.28 19.41 -17.55
C TYR A 256 19.31 18.55 -18.39
N TYR A 257 19.76 17.88 -19.46
CA TYR A 257 18.94 16.93 -20.21
C TYR A 257 18.44 15.76 -19.34
N PHE A 258 19.16 15.42 -18.27
CA PHE A 258 18.73 14.39 -17.32
C PHE A 258 17.51 14.80 -16.47
N VAL A 259 17.14 16.09 -16.43
CA VAL A 259 15.86 16.54 -15.85
C VAL A 259 14.69 15.91 -16.60
N ILE A 260 14.73 15.95 -17.94
CA ILE A 260 13.64 15.45 -18.80
C ILE A 260 13.41 13.96 -18.53
N ILE A 261 14.50 13.20 -18.42
CA ILE A 261 14.47 11.77 -18.13
C ILE A 261 13.93 11.52 -16.73
N SER A 262 14.39 12.27 -15.73
CA SER A 262 13.90 12.17 -14.36
C SER A 262 12.39 12.41 -14.27
N VAL A 263 11.85 13.40 -15.01
CA VAL A 263 10.41 13.66 -15.10
C VAL A 263 9.68 12.51 -15.79
N LEU A 264 10.22 11.98 -16.89
CA LEU A 264 9.62 10.84 -17.60
C LEU A 264 9.56 9.59 -16.70
N LEU A 265 10.64 9.29 -15.98
CA LEU A 265 10.68 8.18 -15.02
C LEU A 265 9.70 8.39 -13.87
N MET A 266 9.52 9.63 -13.40
CA MET A 266 8.51 9.96 -12.39
C MET A 266 7.10 9.68 -12.90
N ILE A 267 6.78 10.06 -14.14
CA ILE A 267 5.48 9.77 -14.77
C ILE A 267 5.29 8.26 -14.92
N VAL A 268 6.30 7.55 -15.42
CA VAL A 268 6.26 6.08 -15.58
C VAL A 268 6.00 5.42 -14.23
N ALA A 269 6.77 5.76 -13.19
CA ALA A 269 6.61 5.21 -11.85
C ALA A 269 5.19 5.47 -11.29
N LEU A 270 4.66 6.68 -11.45
CA LEU A 270 3.31 7.03 -11.00
C LEU A 270 2.24 6.19 -11.71
N ILE A 271 2.36 6.01 -13.03
CA ILE A 271 1.44 5.18 -13.82
C ILE A 271 1.55 3.71 -13.39
N GLU A 272 2.76 3.20 -13.17
CA GLU A 272 2.99 1.83 -12.70
C GLU A 272 2.29 1.55 -11.37
N VAL A 273 2.52 2.42 -10.39
CA VAL A 273 1.91 2.28 -9.06
C VAL A 273 0.39 2.43 -9.14
N LYS A 274 -0.13 3.43 -9.85
CA LYS A 274 -1.59 3.61 -10.01
C LYS A 274 -2.26 2.44 -10.72
N ARG A 275 -1.60 1.81 -11.69
CA ARG A 275 -2.12 0.60 -12.35
C ARG A 275 -2.07 -0.61 -11.43
N GLY A 276 -1.02 -0.74 -10.60
CA GLY A 276 -0.94 -1.80 -9.59
C GLY A 276 -2.00 -1.70 -8.50
N ILE A 277 -2.50 -0.49 -8.22
CA ILE A 277 -3.52 -0.20 -7.22
C ILE A 277 -4.91 -0.71 -7.59
N LYS A 278 -5.24 -0.75 -8.88
CA LYS A 278 -6.56 -1.17 -9.36
C LYS A 278 -6.49 -2.63 -9.78
N GLY A 279 -7.14 -3.50 -9.01
CA GLY A 279 -7.40 -4.87 -9.39
C GLY A 279 -8.17 -4.93 -10.70
N SER A 280 -7.76 -5.86 -11.56
CA SER A 280 -8.47 -6.20 -12.79
C SER A 280 -9.60 -7.20 -12.51
N ALA A 281 -10.50 -7.39 -13.47
CA ALA A 281 -11.48 -8.47 -13.40
C ALA A 281 -10.81 -9.86 -13.26
N LYS A 282 -9.67 -10.07 -13.94
CA LYS A 282 -8.90 -11.33 -13.87
C LYS A 282 -8.33 -11.60 -12.48
N THR A 283 -7.84 -10.57 -11.80
CA THR A 283 -7.31 -10.71 -10.43
C THR A 283 -8.43 -10.96 -9.42
N PHE A 284 -9.61 -10.36 -9.61
CA PHE A 284 -10.79 -10.66 -8.81
C PHE A 284 -11.22 -12.13 -8.99
N GLU A 285 -11.29 -12.60 -10.22
CA GLU A 285 -11.64 -13.98 -10.54
C GLU A 285 -10.61 -14.98 -9.98
N LEU A 286 -9.31 -14.67 -10.09
CA LEU A 286 -8.24 -15.48 -9.48
C LEU A 286 -8.39 -15.56 -7.95
N GLU A 287 -8.71 -14.45 -7.28
CA GLU A 287 -8.93 -14.44 -5.82
C GLU A 287 -10.10 -15.34 -5.43
N VAL A 288 -11.19 -15.31 -6.20
CA VAL A 288 -12.34 -16.20 -6.03
C VAL A 288 -11.96 -17.67 -6.26
N LYS A 289 -11.19 -17.97 -7.33
CA LYS A 289 -10.72 -19.34 -7.58
C LYS A 289 -9.85 -19.84 -6.41
N LEU A 290 -8.94 -19.00 -5.91
CA LEU A 290 -8.08 -19.32 -4.77
C LEU A 290 -8.89 -19.62 -3.50
N SER A 291 -9.93 -18.84 -3.21
CA SER A 291 -10.78 -19.07 -2.04
C SER A 291 -11.60 -20.37 -2.16
N SER A 292 -12.04 -20.72 -3.38
CA SER A 292 -12.78 -21.97 -3.63
C SER A 292 -11.90 -23.24 -3.56
N LEU A 293 -10.58 -23.10 -3.77
CA LEU A 293 -9.65 -24.23 -3.85
C LEU A 293 -9.65 -25.13 -2.60
N ALA A 294 -9.79 -24.53 -1.41
CA ALA A 294 -9.76 -25.26 -0.15
C ALA A 294 -10.98 -26.19 0.05
N LYS A 295 -12.08 -25.93 -0.66
CA LYS A 295 -13.37 -26.63 -0.51
C LYS A 295 -13.61 -27.72 -1.56
N GLU A 296 -12.93 -27.64 -2.70
CA GLU A 296 -13.08 -28.61 -3.78
C GLU A 296 -12.45 -29.97 -3.43
N ASN A 297 -12.99 -31.06 -4.00
CA ASN A 297 -12.46 -32.41 -3.80
C ASN A 297 -11.42 -32.79 -4.86
N ASN A 298 -10.49 -33.68 -4.50
CA ASN A 298 -9.37 -34.24 -5.28
C ASN A 298 -9.26 -33.82 -6.76
N GLU A 299 -10.09 -34.37 -7.66
CA GLU A 299 -9.97 -34.09 -9.10
C GLU A 299 -10.34 -32.65 -9.48
N LYS A 300 -11.46 -32.13 -8.97
CA LYS A 300 -11.87 -30.73 -9.20
C LYS A 300 -10.89 -29.75 -8.59
N ARG A 301 -10.35 -30.06 -7.39
CA ARG A 301 -9.29 -29.28 -6.76
C ARG A 301 -8.04 -29.23 -7.63
N MET A 302 -7.66 -30.36 -8.24
CA MET A 302 -6.50 -30.43 -9.13
C MET A 302 -6.71 -29.63 -10.42
N GLN A 303 -7.90 -29.71 -11.02
CA GLN A 303 -8.25 -28.90 -12.20
C GLN A 303 -8.23 -27.40 -11.88
N LEU A 304 -8.90 -27.00 -10.80
CA LEU A 304 -8.93 -25.61 -10.34
C LEU A 304 -7.52 -25.09 -10.00
N TYR A 305 -6.69 -25.92 -9.37
CA TYR A 305 -5.28 -25.58 -9.11
C TYR A 305 -4.52 -25.32 -10.41
N LYS A 306 -4.68 -26.16 -11.43
CA LYS A 306 -4.06 -25.96 -12.75
C LYS A 306 -4.52 -24.65 -13.40
N GLU A 307 -5.81 -24.33 -13.31
CA GLU A 307 -6.32 -23.04 -13.80
C GLU A 307 -5.70 -21.86 -13.04
N ILE A 308 -5.65 -21.92 -11.71
CA ILE A 308 -5.02 -20.89 -10.87
C ILE A 308 -3.55 -20.70 -11.26
N ILE A 309 -2.80 -21.78 -11.44
CA ILE A 309 -1.39 -21.71 -11.87
C ILE A 309 -1.27 -21.11 -13.27
N ASN A 310 -2.14 -21.48 -14.21
CA ASN A 310 -2.10 -20.92 -15.56
C ASN A 310 -2.41 -19.41 -15.55
N ASP A 311 -3.49 -19.02 -14.89
CA ASP A 311 -3.92 -17.61 -14.78
C ASP A 311 -2.87 -16.77 -14.05
N SER A 312 -2.32 -17.27 -12.94
CA SER A 312 -1.27 -16.58 -12.17
C SER A 312 0.04 -16.46 -12.96
N THR A 313 0.43 -17.50 -13.69
CA THR A 313 1.60 -17.48 -14.59
C THR A 313 1.44 -16.44 -15.69
N HIS A 314 0.27 -16.35 -16.32
CA HIS A 314 0.00 -15.33 -17.34
C HIS A 314 0.07 -13.92 -16.77
N ILE A 315 -0.49 -13.68 -15.58
CA ILE A 315 -0.40 -12.38 -14.90
C ILE A 315 1.06 -12.05 -14.55
N ALA A 316 1.82 -13.03 -14.06
CA ALA A 316 3.23 -12.87 -13.72
C ALA A 316 4.09 -12.57 -14.96
N ALA A 317 3.91 -13.33 -16.05
CA ALA A 317 4.61 -13.14 -17.31
C ALA A 317 4.38 -11.73 -17.86
N TRP A 318 3.14 -11.24 -17.84
CA TRP A 318 2.85 -9.87 -18.26
C TRP A 318 3.60 -8.81 -17.44
N ARG A 319 3.71 -9.00 -16.10
CA ARG A 319 4.49 -8.09 -15.24
C ARG A 319 5.98 -8.15 -15.57
N VAL A 320 6.52 -9.33 -15.84
CA VAL A 320 7.93 -9.52 -16.23
C VAL A 320 8.23 -8.87 -17.57
N TYR A 321 7.44 -9.15 -18.62
CA TYR A 321 7.62 -8.53 -19.94
C TYR A 321 7.55 -7.01 -19.88
N ARG A 322 6.61 -6.46 -19.11
CA ARG A 322 6.51 -5.02 -18.88
C ARG A 322 7.78 -4.46 -18.21
N SER A 323 8.31 -5.15 -17.20
CA SER A 323 9.56 -4.75 -16.55
C SER A 323 10.73 -4.76 -17.53
N ILE A 324 10.84 -5.81 -18.36
CA ILE A 324 11.88 -5.92 -19.40
C ILE A 324 11.77 -4.75 -20.38
N ILE A 325 10.58 -4.44 -20.89
CA ILE A 325 10.36 -3.32 -21.82
C ILE A 325 10.83 -1.99 -21.21
N ILE A 326 10.54 -1.74 -19.93
CA ILE A 326 10.96 -0.50 -19.26
C ILE A 326 12.48 -0.40 -19.15
N HIS A 327 13.16 -1.46 -18.71
CA HIS A 327 14.62 -1.44 -18.57
C HIS A 327 15.32 -1.40 -19.94
N PHE A 328 14.77 -2.09 -20.94
CA PHE A 328 15.28 -2.01 -22.31
C PHE A 328 15.13 -0.59 -22.88
N SER A 329 13.95 0.03 -22.69
CA SER A 329 13.71 1.42 -23.10
C SER A 329 14.65 2.39 -22.41
N LEU A 330 14.96 2.16 -21.12
CA LEU A 330 15.94 2.95 -20.39
C LEU A 330 17.36 2.79 -20.98
N GLY A 331 17.75 1.57 -21.36
CA GLY A 331 19.02 1.33 -22.05
C GLY A 331 19.12 2.10 -23.37
N VAL A 332 18.07 2.01 -24.21
CA VAL A 332 17.99 2.77 -25.48
C VAL A 332 18.10 4.27 -25.23
N LEU A 333 17.41 4.79 -24.21
CA LEU A 333 17.45 6.21 -23.85
C LEU A 333 18.86 6.67 -23.46
N ILE A 334 19.63 5.83 -22.76
CA ILE A 334 21.02 6.14 -22.41
C ILE A 334 21.93 6.11 -23.63
N PHE A 335 21.73 5.20 -24.58
CA PHE A 335 22.45 5.23 -25.86
C PHE A 335 22.19 6.52 -26.64
N VAL A 336 20.93 6.98 -26.67
CA VAL A 336 20.56 8.26 -27.28
C VAL A 336 21.25 9.43 -26.56
N LEU A 337 21.34 9.40 -25.23
CA LEU A 337 22.08 10.40 -24.47
C LEU A 337 23.57 10.40 -24.79
N MET A 338 24.21 9.22 -24.85
CA MET A 338 25.62 9.10 -25.24
C MET A 338 25.88 9.72 -26.61
N TYR A 339 24.93 9.58 -27.54
CA TYR A 339 24.99 10.23 -28.83
C TYR A 339 24.97 11.77 -28.72
N PHE A 340 24.05 12.33 -27.94
CA PHE A 340 23.93 13.79 -27.75
C PHE A 340 25.05 14.40 -26.89
N THR A 341 25.61 13.65 -25.94
CA THR A 341 26.73 14.12 -25.10
C THR A 341 28.09 13.86 -25.74
N ALA A 342 28.15 13.10 -26.84
CA ALA A 342 29.37 12.62 -27.48
C ALA A 342 30.29 11.83 -26.53
N VAL A 343 29.75 11.23 -25.46
CA VAL A 343 30.52 10.41 -24.49
C VAL A 343 30.18 8.94 -24.69
N TYR A 344 31.04 8.23 -25.41
CA TYR A 344 30.89 6.80 -25.68
C TYR A 344 31.80 5.96 -24.78
N SER A 345 31.46 5.86 -23.49
CA SER A 345 32.18 5.00 -22.54
C SER A 345 31.26 4.01 -21.85
N LEU A 346 31.80 2.83 -21.56
CA LEU A 346 31.11 1.83 -20.76
C LEU A 346 30.79 2.36 -19.35
N ASN A 347 31.68 3.17 -18.78
CA ASN A 347 31.47 3.81 -17.48
C ASN A 347 30.25 4.74 -17.49
N PHE A 348 30.08 5.53 -18.55
CA PHE A 348 28.89 6.36 -18.73
C PHE A 348 27.63 5.50 -18.77
N LEU A 349 27.61 4.46 -19.63
CA LEU A 349 26.47 3.55 -19.74
C LEU A 349 26.09 2.92 -18.39
N ILE A 350 27.07 2.33 -17.70
CA ILE A 350 26.87 1.66 -16.41
C ILE A 350 26.34 2.66 -15.37
N PHE A 351 27.02 3.79 -15.20
CA PHE A 351 26.66 4.78 -14.18
C PHE A 351 25.22 5.27 -14.34
N TYR A 352 24.85 5.69 -15.56
CA TYR A 352 23.50 6.20 -15.81
C TYR A 352 22.44 5.10 -15.82
N PHE A 353 22.75 3.91 -16.33
CA PHE A 353 21.78 2.80 -16.32
C PHE A 353 21.41 2.40 -14.89
N PHE A 354 22.40 2.19 -14.03
CA PHE A 354 22.14 1.86 -12.63
C PHE A 354 21.58 3.04 -11.85
N GLY A 355 22.06 4.27 -12.11
CA GLY A 355 21.54 5.48 -11.49
C GLY A 355 20.05 5.69 -11.78
N PHE A 356 19.63 5.65 -13.05
CA PHE A 356 18.23 5.79 -13.43
C PHE A 356 17.37 4.59 -13.02
N SER A 357 17.91 3.37 -13.02
CA SER A 357 17.19 2.18 -12.54
C SER A 357 16.92 2.28 -11.03
N TYR A 358 17.91 2.70 -10.25
CA TYR A 358 17.76 2.92 -8.81
C TYR A 358 16.82 4.09 -8.52
N TYR A 359 16.91 5.18 -9.29
CA TYR A 359 15.96 6.30 -9.23
C TYR A 359 14.52 5.85 -9.46
N LEU A 360 14.28 5.06 -10.51
CA LEU A 360 12.97 4.48 -10.80
C LEU A 360 12.46 3.57 -9.67
N TYR A 361 13.35 2.79 -9.06
CA TYR A 361 13.02 1.96 -7.90
C TYR A 361 12.56 2.79 -6.69
N GLU A 362 13.32 3.82 -6.30
CA GLU A 362 12.95 4.68 -5.16
C GLU A 362 11.67 5.50 -5.45
N LEU A 363 11.46 5.96 -6.68
CA LEU A 363 10.20 6.60 -7.09
C LEU A 363 8.99 5.68 -6.95
N LYS A 364 9.10 4.42 -7.41
CA LYS A 364 8.02 3.42 -7.26
C LYS A 364 7.72 3.15 -5.79
N LYS A 365 8.75 3.01 -4.96
CA LYS A 365 8.62 2.82 -3.52
C LYS A 365 7.95 4.05 -2.87
N LEU A 366 8.38 5.26 -3.21
CA LEU A 366 7.78 6.52 -2.74
C LEU A 366 6.29 6.59 -3.08
N PHE A 367 5.93 6.39 -4.35
CA PHE A 367 4.53 6.43 -4.77
C PHE A 367 3.70 5.31 -4.17
N SER A 368 4.26 4.11 -4.01
CA SER A 368 3.57 3.01 -3.32
C SER A 368 3.29 3.38 -1.86
N LEU A 369 4.28 3.89 -1.13
CA LEU A 369 4.11 4.34 0.26
C LEU A 369 3.10 5.48 0.38
N ALA A 370 3.03 6.38 -0.59
CA ALA A 370 2.10 7.50 -0.60
C ALA A 370 0.66 7.09 -0.95
N LEU A 371 0.48 6.20 -1.93
CA LEU A 371 -0.84 5.85 -2.49
C LEU A 371 -1.47 4.57 -1.89
N ASN A 372 -0.65 3.65 -1.37
CA ASN A 372 -1.11 2.43 -0.68
C ASN A 372 -1.10 2.59 0.83
N THR A 373 -1.83 3.59 1.32
CA THR A 373 -1.94 3.88 2.76
C THR A 373 -2.73 2.82 3.53
N HIS A 374 -3.48 1.96 2.85
CA HIS A 374 -4.37 0.98 3.44
C HIS A 374 -3.64 -0.07 4.31
N HIS A 375 -2.46 -0.55 3.88
CA HIS A 375 -1.63 -1.45 4.68
C HIS A 375 -1.20 -0.84 6.01
N TYR A 376 -0.93 0.47 6.02
CA TYR A 376 -0.56 1.17 7.24
C TYR A 376 -1.74 1.29 8.20
N TYR A 377 -2.93 1.65 7.71
CA TYR A 377 -4.12 1.70 8.57
C TYR A 377 -4.49 0.31 9.09
N SER A 378 -4.35 -0.74 8.28
CA SER A 378 -4.50 -2.14 8.70
C SER A 378 -3.54 -2.50 9.82
N ALA A 379 -2.26 -2.11 9.69
CA ALA A 379 -1.24 -2.35 10.69
C ALA A 379 -1.51 -1.57 12.00
N ILE A 380 -2.00 -0.34 11.92
CA ILE A 380 -2.45 0.41 13.11
C ILE A 380 -3.58 -0.35 13.81
N ASN A 381 -4.58 -0.81 13.05
CA ASN A 381 -5.71 -1.56 13.59
C ASN A 381 -5.26 -2.88 14.24
N ALA A 382 -4.32 -3.59 13.63
CA ALA A 382 -3.76 -4.82 14.19
C ALA A 382 -3.15 -4.61 15.59
N ILE A 383 -2.53 -3.43 15.82
CA ILE A 383 -1.98 -3.07 17.13
C ILE A 383 -3.08 -2.60 18.07
N ASN A 384 -4.01 -1.75 17.62
CA ASN A 384 -5.01 -1.11 18.48
C ASN A 384 -6.18 -2.00 18.87
N ASP A 385 -6.54 -2.97 18.03
CA ASP A 385 -7.65 -3.88 18.31
C ASP A 385 -7.31 -4.84 19.47
N ILE A 386 -6.04 -4.89 19.88
CA ILE A 386 -5.59 -5.51 21.13
C ILE A 386 -5.51 -4.44 22.23
N PRO A 387 -6.36 -4.52 23.27
CA PRO A 387 -6.40 -3.52 24.34
C PRO A 387 -5.12 -3.56 25.18
N VAL A 388 -4.80 -2.40 25.78
CA VAL A 388 -3.81 -2.26 26.85
C VAL A 388 -4.58 -2.13 28.15
N ASN A 389 -4.16 -2.83 29.20
CA ASN A 389 -4.76 -2.69 30.53
C ASN A 389 -4.28 -1.41 31.23
#